data_AF-A0A958B748-F1
#
_entry.id   AF-A0A958B748-F1
#
_cell.length_a   1.000
_cell.length_b   1.000
_cell.length_c   1.000
_cell.angle_alpha   90.00
_cell.angle_beta   90.00
_cell.angle_gamma   90.00
#
_symmetry.space_group_name_H-M   'P 1'
#
loop_
_entity.id
_entity.type
_entity.pdbx_description
1 polymer ?
#
loop_
_entity_poly.entity_id
_entity_poly.type
_entity_poly.pdbx_seq_one_letter_code
_entity_poly.pdbx_strand_id
1 'polypeptide(L)'
;MWTTPSPQLNNTARLTLQNIPLQDEKLLIVNVNLADVSDMYGAELQVRYNPAQLKVRDNDTRLDGIQIKPGPLIAFDNRFVVQNMADPETGTVDFAFTLLRSATPIEGEGVLATIVFEILGSGPYTLDFGDVQLVSSRFEAIPVETEGLVIDTGTEAGSGETGSTASNQIGLTVVVGGGLILSVILLVILSLRLSGGRVPATPSPAARRMPGASGFSTRSSALLSQQGIRAMDQGHTMQAYELFSQAIELDPANVEAWLGKGLVAQQETEKRICLQRVLALDPDNATAKTVLQQLHDRPKS
;
A
#
# COMPACT_ATOMS: atom_id res chain seq x y z
N MET A 1 -19.61 -32.34 -28.71
CA MET A 1 -18.62 -31.60 -27.91
C MET A 1 -19.42 -30.71 -26.97
N TRP A 2 -19.58 -31.13 -25.71
CA TRP A 2 -20.28 -30.33 -24.71
C TRP A 2 -19.26 -29.40 -24.07
N THR A 3 -19.31 -28.11 -24.38
CA THR A 3 -18.56 -27.10 -23.64
C THR A 3 -19.30 -26.86 -22.34
N THR A 4 -18.78 -27.39 -21.24
CA THR A 4 -19.20 -26.99 -19.90
C THR A 4 -18.92 -25.49 -19.76
N PRO A 5 -19.92 -24.64 -19.50
CA PRO A 5 -19.63 -23.24 -19.19
C PRO A 5 -18.80 -23.19 -17.91
N SER A 6 -17.64 -22.55 -17.98
CA SER A 6 -16.84 -22.25 -16.79
C SER A 6 -17.74 -21.51 -15.80
N PRO A 7 -17.82 -21.92 -14.53
CA PRO A 7 -18.55 -21.15 -13.53
C PRO A 7 -17.85 -19.78 -13.43
N GLN A 8 -18.51 -18.73 -13.91
CA GLN A 8 -18.15 -17.38 -13.54
C GLN A 8 -18.44 -17.29 -12.04
N LEU A 9 -17.40 -17.40 -11.21
CA LEU A 9 -17.51 -17.01 -9.82
C LEU A 9 -17.77 -15.50 -9.83
N ASN A 10 -19.03 -15.13 -9.64
CA ASN A 10 -19.42 -13.78 -9.23
C ASN A 10 -18.92 -13.57 -7.81
N ASN A 11 -17.60 -13.47 -7.63
CA ASN A 11 -16.99 -13.19 -6.33
C ASN A 11 -17.06 -11.67 -6.13
N THR A 12 -18.10 -11.22 -5.43
CA THR A 12 -18.16 -9.85 -4.93
C THR A 12 -17.08 -9.71 -3.86
N ALA A 13 -16.23 -8.68 -3.98
CA ALA A 13 -15.23 -8.40 -2.95
C ALA A 13 -15.93 -8.03 -1.64
N ARG A 14 -15.31 -8.33 -0.50
CA ARG A 14 -15.84 -7.92 0.81
C ARG A 14 -14.85 -7.06 1.56
N LEU A 15 -15.34 -5.99 2.15
CA LEU A 15 -14.62 -5.19 3.13
C LEU A 15 -15.28 -5.33 4.50
N THR A 16 -14.49 -5.69 5.51
CA THR A 16 -14.98 -5.83 6.88
C THR A 16 -14.10 -5.06 7.86
N LEU A 17 -14.74 -4.47 8.88
CA LEU A 17 -14.04 -3.88 10.02
C LEU A 17 -13.93 -4.93 11.12
N GLN A 18 -12.72 -5.20 11.59
CA GLN A 18 -12.48 -6.21 12.62
C GLN A 18 -11.73 -5.61 13.80
N ASN A 19 -12.32 -5.74 15.00
CA ASN A 19 -11.64 -5.45 16.25
C ASN A 19 -10.50 -6.45 16.49
N ILE A 20 -9.33 -5.93 16.86
CA ILE A 20 -8.20 -6.72 17.36
C ILE A 20 -8.13 -6.51 18.87
N PRO A 21 -8.59 -7.48 19.69
CA PRO A 21 -8.63 -7.32 21.14
C PRO A 21 -7.24 -7.07 21.70
N LEU A 22 -7.12 -6.01 22.50
CA LEU A 22 -5.93 -5.68 23.28
C LEU A 22 -6.18 -5.87 24.77
N GLN A 23 -5.09 -6.01 25.53
CA GLN A 23 -5.13 -5.92 26.99
C GLN A 23 -5.20 -4.46 27.51
N ASP A 24 -5.13 -3.48 26.61
CA ASP A 24 -5.18 -2.05 26.95
C ASP A 24 -6.61 -1.54 26.76
N GLU A 25 -7.31 -1.28 27.86
CA GLU A 25 -8.70 -0.79 27.87
C GLU A 25 -8.84 0.66 27.36
N LYS A 26 -7.73 1.36 27.08
CA LYS A 26 -7.75 2.73 26.54
C LYS A 26 -7.64 2.79 25.03
N LEU A 27 -7.27 1.69 24.39
CA LEU A 27 -7.03 1.63 22.96
C LEU A 27 -7.95 0.62 22.29
N LEU A 28 -8.48 1.02 21.15
CA LEU A 28 -9.22 0.14 20.25
C LEU A 28 -8.46 0.04 18.92
N ILE A 29 -8.13 -1.19 18.50
CA ILE A 29 -7.48 -1.42 17.20
C ILE A 29 -8.48 -2.07 16.26
N VAL A 30 -8.64 -1.46 15.08
CA VAL A 30 -9.54 -1.97 14.03
C VAL A 30 -8.75 -2.18 12.75
N ASN A 31 -8.83 -3.38 12.19
CA ASN A 31 -8.33 -3.68 10.86
C ASN A 31 -9.43 -3.48 9.82
N VAL A 32 -9.04 -2.91 8.67
CA VAL A 32 -9.82 -2.90 7.44
C VAL A 32 -9.40 -4.11 6.61
N ASN A 33 -10.22 -5.15 6.63
CA ASN A 33 -9.94 -6.41 5.92
C ASN A 33 -10.60 -6.40 4.55
N LEU A 34 -9.87 -6.90 3.56
CA LEU A 34 -10.35 -7.18 2.22
C LEU A 34 -10.40 -8.70 2.01
N ALA A 35 -11.44 -9.19 1.36
CA ALA A 35 -11.55 -10.59 0.97
C ALA A 35 -12.17 -10.73 -0.43
N ASP A 36 -11.91 -11.88 -1.06
CA ASP A 36 -12.53 -12.30 -2.31
C ASP A 36 -12.32 -11.34 -3.49
N VAL A 37 -11.25 -10.54 -3.44
CA VAL A 37 -10.94 -9.59 -4.50
C VAL A 37 -10.18 -10.26 -5.65
N SER A 38 -10.41 -9.78 -6.87
CA SER A 38 -9.58 -10.12 -8.03
C SER A 38 -9.29 -8.88 -8.86
N ASP A 39 -8.10 -8.83 -9.45
CA ASP A 39 -7.61 -7.75 -10.31
C ASP A 39 -7.63 -6.35 -9.67
N MET A 40 -7.56 -6.21 -8.34
CA MET A 40 -7.67 -4.89 -7.70
C MET A 40 -6.40 -4.08 -7.87
N TYR A 41 -6.57 -2.85 -8.35
CA TYR A 41 -5.50 -1.94 -8.72
C TYR A 41 -5.55 -0.61 -7.96
N GLY A 42 -6.66 -0.33 -7.30
CA GLY A 42 -6.78 0.79 -6.38
C GLY A 42 -8.04 0.67 -5.54
N ALA A 43 -8.04 1.40 -4.44
CA ALA A 43 -9.20 1.54 -3.59
C ALA A 43 -9.28 2.99 -3.10
N GLU A 44 -10.51 3.47 -2.95
CA GLU A 44 -10.89 4.63 -2.16
C GLU A 44 -11.90 4.14 -1.13
N LEU A 45 -11.64 4.43 0.15
CA LEU A 45 -12.53 4.05 1.24
C LEU A 45 -12.60 5.17 2.26
N GLN A 46 -13.82 5.41 2.76
CA GLN A 46 -14.08 6.24 3.92
C GLN A 46 -14.55 5.37 5.07
N VAL A 47 -13.95 5.50 6.24
CA VAL A 47 -14.45 4.92 7.49
C VAL A 47 -15.03 6.03 8.36
N ARG A 48 -16.22 5.81 8.92
CA ARG A 48 -16.91 6.74 9.81
C ARG A 48 -16.91 6.19 11.23
N TYR A 49 -16.74 7.08 12.20
CA TYR A 49 -16.77 6.79 13.62
C TYR A 49 -17.37 7.96 14.39
N ASN A 50 -17.73 7.75 15.66
CA ASN A 50 -18.20 8.83 16.53
C ASN A 50 -17.01 9.56 17.19
N PRO A 51 -16.72 10.83 16.83
CA PRO A 51 -15.56 11.55 17.36
C PRO A 51 -15.72 11.95 18.84
N ALA A 52 -16.93 11.87 19.40
CA ALA A 52 -17.15 12.06 20.83
C ALA A 52 -16.72 10.84 21.67
N GLN A 53 -16.60 9.66 21.06
CA GLN A 53 -16.27 8.41 21.75
C GLN A 53 -14.89 7.87 21.40
N LEU A 54 -14.42 8.12 20.18
CA LEU A 54 -13.16 7.60 19.66
C LEU A 54 -12.36 8.72 19.01
N LYS A 55 -11.04 8.64 19.12
CA LYS A 55 -10.11 9.54 18.44
C LYS A 55 -9.04 8.74 17.73
N VAL A 56 -8.84 8.97 16.43
CA VAL A 56 -7.76 8.32 15.68
C VAL A 56 -6.41 8.78 16.22
N ARG A 57 -5.55 7.81 16.53
CA ARG A 57 -4.16 8.05 16.90
C ARG A 57 -3.31 8.13 15.63
N ASP A 58 -2.61 9.24 15.48
CA ASP A 58 -1.71 9.46 14.37
C ASP A 58 -0.58 8.42 14.34
N ASN A 59 -0.41 7.78 13.18
CA ASN A 59 0.60 6.76 12.94
C ASN A 59 2.00 7.34 12.73
N ASP A 60 2.13 8.55 12.17
CA ASP A 60 3.44 9.17 11.93
C ASP A 60 3.41 10.68 12.11
N THR A 61 3.76 11.12 13.32
CA THR A 61 3.80 12.54 13.74
C THR A 61 4.78 13.42 12.95
N ARG A 62 5.56 12.85 12.03
CA ARG A 62 6.46 13.60 11.13
C ARG A 62 5.73 14.09 9.88
N LEU A 63 4.54 13.58 9.60
CA LEU A 63 3.70 13.97 8.47
C LEU A 63 2.61 14.93 8.95
N ASP A 64 2.14 15.77 8.04
CA ASP A 64 1.03 16.68 8.35
C ASP A 64 -0.30 15.91 8.40
N GLY A 65 -1.12 16.22 9.40
CA GLY A 65 -2.44 15.60 9.59
C GLY A 65 -2.41 14.29 10.36
N ILE A 66 -3.59 13.70 10.60
CA ILE A 66 -3.73 12.47 11.39
C ILE A 66 -3.79 11.29 10.42
N GLN A 67 -2.85 10.36 10.55
CA GLN A 67 -2.68 9.26 9.60
C GLN A 67 -3.01 7.90 10.22
N ILE A 68 -3.62 7.01 9.45
CA ILE A 68 -3.74 5.60 9.83
C ILE A 68 -2.56 4.79 9.28
N LYS A 69 -2.40 3.55 9.74
CA LYS A 69 -1.30 2.68 9.31
C LYS A 69 -1.68 1.90 8.05
N PRO A 70 -0.98 2.05 6.91
CA PRO A 70 -1.16 1.17 5.77
C PRO A 70 -0.88 -0.30 6.13
N GLY A 71 -1.72 -1.20 5.65
CA GLY A 71 -1.65 -2.63 5.93
C GLY A 71 -0.70 -3.39 5.00
N PRO A 72 -0.40 -4.66 5.28
CA PRO A 72 0.50 -5.48 4.47
C PRO A 72 0.08 -5.61 3.00
N LEU A 73 -1.22 -5.53 2.69
CA LEU A 73 -1.69 -5.53 1.30
C LEU A 73 -1.29 -4.28 0.53
N ILE A 74 -0.72 -3.26 1.16
CA ILE A 74 -0.31 -2.02 0.50
C ILE A 74 1.06 -1.50 0.94
N ALA A 75 1.73 -2.18 1.87
CA ALA A 75 3.00 -1.77 2.45
C ALA A 75 4.25 -2.10 1.59
N PHE A 76 4.11 -2.23 0.26
CA PHE A 76 5.21 -2.58 -0.65
C PHE A 76 5.46 -1.48 -1.69
N ASP A 77 6.71 -1.39 -2.16
CA ASP A 77 7.33 -0.23 -2.82
C ASP A 77 6.69 0.21 -4.17
N ASN A 78 5.73 -0.54 -4.71
CA ASN A 78 4.99 -0.21 -5.95
C ASN A 78 3.52 0.21 -5.71
N ARG A 79 3.16 0.56 -4.48
CA ARG A 79 1.80 0.93 -4.07
C ARG A 79 1.82 2.34 -3.51
N PHE A 80 1.08 3.25 -4.14
CA PHE A 80 1.08 4.67 -3.80
C PHE A 80 -0.19 5.00 -3.03
N VAL A 81 -0.03 5.45 -1.78
CA VAL A 81 -1.14 5.99 -0.98
C VAL A 81 -1.38 7.43 -1.44
N VAL A 82 -2.52 7.66 -2.08
CA VAL A 82 -2.94 8.95 -2.62
C VAL A 82 -3.49 9.84 -1.51
N GLN A 83 -4.29 9.24 -0.62
CA GLN A 83 -4.90 9.93 0.51
C GLN A 83 -4.85 9.01 1.72
N ASN A 84 -4.46 9.59 2.83
CA ASN A 84 -4.57 9.01 4.15
C ASN A 84 -4.79 10.23 5.04
N MET A 85 -5.95 10.34 5.63
CA MET A 85 -6.28 11.48 6.49
C MET A 85 -7.47 11.12 7.36
N ALA A 86 -7.32 11.29 8.66
CA ALA A 86 -8.42 11.27 9.60
C ALA A 86 -8.83 12.71 9.95
N ASP A 87 -10.12 12.98 9.86
CA ASP A 87 -10.72 14.23 10.32
C ASP A 87 -11.37 14.00 11.71
N PRO A 88 -10.80 14.58 12.78
CA PRO A 88 -11.31 14.42 14.12
C PRO A 88 -12.58 15.24 14.39
N GLU A 89 -12.90 16.24 13.57
CA GLU A 89 -14.11 17.06 13.73
C GLU A 89 -15.32 16.33 13.18
N THR A 90 -15.18 15.73 12.00
CA THR A 90 -16.28 15.01 11.33
C THR A 90 -16.37 13.53 11.70
N GLY A 91 -15.33 12.96 12.31
CA GLY A 91 -15.31 11.54 12.66
C GLY A 91 -15.11 10.65 11.44
N THR A 92 -14.26 11.06 10.51
CA THR A 92 -14.02 10.33 9.25
C THR A 92 -12.55 9.98 9.06
N VAL A 93 -12.30 8.92 8.31
CA VAL A 93 -10.97 8.53 7.81
C VAL A 93 -11.08 8.29 6.32
N ASP A 94 -10.45 9.13 5.52
CA ASP A 94 -10.36 8.97 4.08
C ASP A 94 -9.04 8.31 3.71
N PHE A 95 -9.13 7.17 3.02
CA PHE A 95 -7.98 6.36 2.66
C PHE A 95 -8.08 5.94 1.20
N ALA A 96 -7.09 6.30 0.39
CA ALA A 96 -7.04 5.97 -1.03
C ALA A 96 -5.64 5.54 -1.44
N PHE A 97 -5.55 4.51 -2.26
CA PHE A 97 -4.29 4.06 -2.85
C PHE A 97 -4.47 3.59 -4.29
N THR A 98 -3.38 3.59 -5.04
CA THR A 98 -3.31 3.00 -6.38
C THR A 98 -1.98 2.27 -6.57
N LEU A 99 -2.00 1.25 -7.41
CA LEU A 99 -0.80 0.56 -7.83
C LEU A 99 -0.10 1.34 -8.96
N LEU A 100 1.23 1.44 -8.87
CA LEU A 100 2.02 2.06 -9.93
C LEU A 100 2.23 1.10 -11.10
N ARG A 101 2.53 1.63 -12.29
CA ARG A 101 2.67 0.81 -13.51
C ARG A 101 3.70 -0.32 -13.27
N SER A 102 3.36 -1.50 -13.77
CA SER A 102 4.10 -2.78 -13.59
C SER A 102 3.79 -3.55 -12.31
N ALA A 103 3.04 -2.98 -11.36
CA ALA A 103 2.59 -3.70 -10.18
C ALA A 103 1.57 -4.79 -10.54
N THR A 104 1.73 -5.96 -9.93
CA THR A 104 0.73 -7.02 -10.00
C THR A 104 -0.54 -6.57 -9.24
N PRO A 105 -1.73 -6.64 -9.86
CA PRO A 105 -2.99 -6.41 -9.18
C PRO A 105 -3.10 -7.27 -7.91
N ILE A 106 -3.81 -6.75 -6.92
CA ILE A 106 -4.08 -7.45 -5.66
C ILE A 106 -5.15 -8.51 -5.92
N GLU A 107 -4.88 -9.72 -5.44
CA GLU A 107 -5.74 -10.89 -5.53
C GLU A 107 -5.94 -11.47 -4.13
N GLY A 108 -7.15 -11.96 -3.84
CA GLY A 108 -7.46 -12.70 -2.62
C GLY A 108 -7.88 -11.82 -1.44
N GLU A 109 -7.21 -12.00 -0.32
CA GLU A 109 -7.60 -11.42 0.97
C GLU A 109 -6.41 -10.85 1.75
N GLY A 110 -6.70 -9.99 2.73
CA GLY A 110 -5.71 -9.44 3.65
C GLY A 110 -6.11 -8.08 4.23
N VAL A 111 -5.19 -7.47 4.98
CA VAL A 111 -5.43 -6.19 5.67
C VAL A 111 -4.97 -5.02 4.79
N LEU A 112 -5.89 -4.10 4.49
CA LEU A 112 -5.61 -2.86 3.77
C LEU A 112 -5.04 -1.78 4.67
N ALA A 113 -5.58 -1.62 5.88
CA ALA A 113 -5.10 -0.64 6.83
C ALA A 113 -5.46 -1.04 8.27
N THR A 114 -4.72 -0.48 9.23
CA THR A 114 -4.98 -0.60 10.66
C THR A 114 -5.23 0.78 11.23
N ILE A 115 -6.36 0.94 11.90
CA ILE A 115 -6.75 2.17 12.59
C ILE A 115 -6.59 1.93 14.09
N VAL A 116 -5.87 2.82 14.76
CA VAL A 116 -5.72 2.80 16.22
C VAL A 116 -6.53 3.97 16.77
N PHE A 117 -7.48 3.67 17.65
CA PHE A 117 -8.30 4.67 18.33
C PHE A 117 -7.90 4.77 19.79
N GLU A 118 -7.83 6.01 20.30
CA GLU A 118 -7.93 6.34 21.71
C GLU A 118 -9.42 6.39 22.09
N ILE A 119 -9.78 5.71 23.18
CA ILE A 119 -11.15 5.68 23.71
C ILE A 119 -11.37 6.92 24.59
N LEU A 120 -12.34 7.74 24.22
CA LEU A 120 -12.72 8.98 24.92
C LEU A 120 -13.99 8.83 25.78
N GLY A 121 -14.87 7.89 25.41
CA GLY A 121 -16.16 7.67 26.08
C GLY A 121 -16.51 6.20 26.20
N SER A 122 -17.69 5.89 26.73
CA SER A 122 -18.19 4.52 26.83
C SER A 122 -18.86 4.07 25.53
N GLY A 123 -18.81 2.77 25.25
CA GLY A 123 -19.50 2.17 24.11
C GLY A 123 -21.03 2.14 24.26
N PRO A 124 -21.74 1.55 23.28
CA PRO A 124 -21.17 0.79 22.16
C PRO A 124 -20.37 1.65 21.19
N TYR A 125 -19.30 1.10 20.64
CA TYR A 125 -18.51 1.74 19.59
C TYR A 125 -18.99 1.24 18.23
N THR A 126 -19.45 2.15 17.39
CA THR A 126 -19.92 1.84 16.03
C THR A 126 -18.98 2.46 15.02
N LEU A 127 -18.54 1.65 14.05
CA LEU A 127 -17.78 2.08 12.89
C LEU A 127 -18.45 1.53 11.63
N ASP A 128 -18.57 2.37 10.61
CA ASP A 128 -19.20 2.00 9.34
C ASP A 128 -18.38 2.48 8.16
N PHE A 129 -18.61 1.88 7.00
CA PHE A 129 -18.09 2.38 5.74
C PHE A 129 -18.97 3.52 5.20
N GLY A 130 -18.32 4.58 4.72
CA GLY A 130 -18.94 5.64 3.93
C GLY A 130 -18.86 5.32 2.45
N ASP A 131 -18.25 6.23 1.68
CA ASP A 131 -17.99 6.00 0.26
C ASP A 131 -16.87 4.96 0.10
N VAL A 132 -17.11 3.97 -0.75
CA VAL A 132 -16.16 2.90 -1.05
C VAL A 132 -16.17 2.63 -2.54
N GLN A 133 -14.99 2.63 -3.14
CA GLN A 133 -14.79 2.25 -4.53
C GLN A 133 -13.52 1.44 -4.69
N LEU A 134 -13.65 0.26 -5.30
CA LEU A 134 -12.53 -0.57 -5.73
C LEU A 134 -12.43 -0.51 -7.25
N VAL A 135 -11.21 -0.43 -7.79
CA VAL A 135 -10.96 -0.36 -9.23
C VAL A 135 -10.01 -1.45 -9.69
N SER A 136 -10.28 -2.01 -10.87
CA SER A 136 -9.45 -3.03 -11.48
C SER A 136 -8.24 -2.45 -12.21
N SER A 137 -7.32 -3.29 -12.68
CA SER A 137 -6.18 -2.84 -13.51
C SER A 137 -6.61 -2.21 -14.85
N ARG A 138 -7.86 -2.47 -15.25
CA ARG A 138 -8.52 -1.87 -16.40
C ARG A 138 -9.30 -0.60 -16.07
N PHE A 139 -9.24 -0.15 -14.81
CA PHE A 139 -10.00 0.97 -14.27
C PHE A 139 -11.52 0.76 -14.31
N GLU A 140 -11.94 -0.50 -14.21
CA GLU A 140 -13.36 -0.87 -14.08
C GLU A 140 -13.71 -1.00 -12.60
N ALA A 141 -14.92 -0.62 -12.21
CA ALA A 141 -15.36 -0.75 -10.82
C ALA A 141 -15.48 -2.24 -10.45
N ILE A 142 -14.89 -2.61 -9.31
CA ILE A 142 -15.05 -3.95 -8.73
C ILE A 142 -16.21 -3.89 -7.73
N PRO A 143 -17.26 -4.72 -7.89
CA PRO A 143 -18.35 -4.81 -6.91
C PRO A 143 -17.81 -5.18 -5.53
N VAL A 144 -18.27 -4.46 -4.51
CA VAL A 144 -17.84 -4.64 -3.12
C VAL A 144 -19.03 -4.59 -2.17
N GLU A 145 -19.05 -5.51 -1.22
CA GLU A 145 -19.94 -5.51 -0.06
C GLU A 145 -19.15 -5.06 1.17
N THR A 146 -19.80 -4.29 2.05
CA THR A 146 -19.17 -3.70 3.23
C THR A 146 -19.88 -4.15 4.50
N GLU A 147 -19.12 -4.52 5.51
CA GLU A 147 -19.61 -4.87 6.85
C GLU A 147 -18.91 -3.99 7.90
N GLY A 148 -19.70 -3.16 8.58
CA GLY A 148 -19.23 -2.32 9.68
C GLY A 148 -18.89 -3.12 10.95
N LEU A 149 -18.64 -2.41 12.04
CA LEU A 149 -18.26 -3.00 13.32
C LEU A 149 -19.04 -2.33 14.45
N VAL A 150 -19.67 -3.14 15.29
CA VAL A 150 -20.29 -2.73 16.55
C VAL A 150 -19.62 -3.48 17.69
N ILE A 151 -19.14 -2.74 18.70
CA ILE A 151 -18.51 -3.30 19.89
C ILE A 151 -19.31 -2.86 21.11
N ASP A 152 -20.02 -3.81 21.72
CA ASP A 152 -20.72 -3.60 22.97
C ASP A 152 -19.73 -3.71 24.15
N THR A 153 -19.51 -2.61 24.88
CA THR A 153 -18.64 -2.59 26.07
C THR A 153 -19.39 -3.06 27.32
N GLY A 154 -20.02 -4.24 27.25
CA GLY A 154 -20.99 -4.75 28.21
C GLY A 154 -20.77 -4.31 29.66
N THR A 155 -21.70 -3.55 30.21
CA THR A 155 -21.93 -3.54 31.66
C THR A 155 -22.48 -4.91 32.02
N GLU A 156 -21.68 -5.81 32.59
CA GLU A 156 -22.23 -7.00 33.26
C GLU A 156 -23.10 -6.55 34.44
N ALA A 157 -24.40 -6.53 34.22
CA ALA A 157 -25.40 -6.62 35.26
C ALA A 157 -26.58 -7.46 34.76
N GLY A 158 -26.53 -8.76 35.07
CA GLY A 158 -27.72 -9.59 35.29
C GLY A 158 -28.48 -10.10 34.06
N SER A 159 -28.29 -11.40 33.80
CA SER A 159 -29.35 -12.38 33.47
C SER A 159 -30.58 -11.91 32.66
N GLY A 160 -30.67 -12.38 31.42
CA GLY A 160 -31.91 -12.36 30.64
C GLY A 160 -31.73 -13.04 29.29
N GLU A 161 -32.08 -14.32 29.22
CA GLU A 161 -32.10 -15.14 28.01
C GLU A 161 -33.12 -14.67 26.96
N THR A 162 -32.82 -15.04 25.71
CA THR A 162 -33.70 -15.26 24.54
C THR A 162 -34.12 -14.05 23.67
N GLY A 163 -33.80 -14.16 22.38
CA GLY A 163 -34.32 -13.26 21.36
C GLY A 163 -33.64 -13.37 20.00
N SER A 164 -33.75 -14.54 19.35
CA SER A 164 -33.53 -14.66 17.91
C SER A 164 -34.39 -13.65 17.15
N THR A 165 -33.80 -12.81 16.31
CA THR A 165 -34.40 -12.40 15.03
C THR A 165 -33.36 -11.78 14.12
N ALA A 166 -32.98 -12.52 13.09
CA ALA A 166 -32.43 -11.95 11.88
C ALA A 166 -33.47 -11.03 11.25
N SER A 167 -33.07 -9.83 10.85
CA SER A 167 -33.77 -9.11 9.79
C SER A 167 -32.77 -8.39 8.91
N ASN A 168 -32.65 -8.96 7.73
CA ASN A 168 -31.95 -8.46 6.56
C ASN A 168 -32.68 -7.22 6.04
N GLN A 169 -31.99 -6.07 5.96
CA GLN A 169 -32.36 -5.00 5.01
C GLN A 169 -31.11 -4.43 4.35
N ILE A 170 -30.98 -4.79 3.07
CA ILE A 170 -30.06 -4.26 2.09
C ILE A 170 -30.52 -2.82 1.78
N GLY A 171 -29.84 -1.84 2.36
CA GLY A 171 -29.97 -0.43 2.00
C GLY A 171 -29.03 -0.09 0.84
N LEU A 172 -29.46 -0.35 -0.39
CA LEU A 172 -28.76 0.15 -1.58
C LEU A 172 -28.99 1.66 -1.69
N THR A 173 -28.11 2.45 -1.09
CA THR A 173 -28.09 3.91 -1.29
C THR A 173 -27.00 4.25 -2.29
N VAL A 174 -27.38 4.41 -3.56
CA VAL A 174 -26.53 5.06 -4.56
C VAL A 174 -26.55 6.57 -4.26
N VAL A 175 -25.59 7.05 -3.48
CA VAL A 175 -25.33 8.48 -3.36
C VAL A 175 -24.24 8.84 -4.37
N VAL A 176 -24.66 9.49 -5.45
CA VAL A 176 -23.76 10.12 -6.41
C VAL A 176 -23.15 11.34 -5.71
N GLY A 177 -21.95 11.19 -5.15
CA GLY A 177 -21.33 12.20 -4.31
C GLY A 177 -19.80 12.24 -4.30
N GLY A 178 -19.08 11.62 -5.25
CA GLY A 178 -17.62 11.56 -5.27
C GLY A 178 -16.94 12.16 -6.51
N GLY A 179 -17.51 13.24 -7.08
CA GLY A 179 -17.10 13.75 -8.40
C GLY A 179 -15.75 14.49 -8.49
N LEU A 180 -15.09 14.78 -7.35
CA LEU A 180 -13.87 15.62 -7.33
C LEU A 180 -12.56 14.88 -7.09
N ILE A 181 -12.58 13.65 -6.57
CA ILE A 181 -11.35 12.87 -6.31
C ILE A 181 -11.03 11.93 -7.49
N LEU A 182 -12.08 11.46 -8.18
CA LEU A 182 -12.00 10.71 -9.43
C LEU A 182 -11.27 11.50 -10.54
N SER A 183 -11.39 12.83 -10.55
CA SER A 183 -10.70 13.70 -11.51
C SER A 183 -9.20 13.80 -11.24
N VAL A 184 -8.74 13.66 -9.99
CA VAL A 184 -7.31 13.65 -9.63
C VAL A 184 -6.66 12.33 -10.03
N ILE A 185 -7.30 11.19 -9.74
CA ILE A 185 -6.83 9.87 -10.19
C ILE A 185 -6.80 9.81 -11.73
N LEU A 186 -7.84 10.30 -12.41
CA LEU A 186 -7.89 10.39 -13.86
C LEU A 186 -6.83 11.38 -14.44
N LEU A 187 -6.56 12.51 -13.78
CA LEU A 187 -5.54 13.48 -14.18
C LEU A 187 -4.12 12.92 -14.04
N VAL A 188 -3.84 12.15 -12.98
CA VAL A 188 -2.57 11.44 -12.81
C VAL A 188 -2.40 10.39 -13.92
N ILE A 189 -3.44 9.63 -14.24
CA ILE A 189 -3.43 8.65 -15.34
C ILE A 189 -3.28 9.33 -16.71
N LEU A 190 -3.93 10.47 -16.94
CA LEU A 190 -3.88 11.24 -18.20
C LEU A 190 -2.51 11.92 -18.40
N SER A 191 -1.91 12.46 -17.33
CA SER A 191 -0.55 13.01 -17.35
C SER A 191 0.51 11.95 -17.68
N LEU A 192 0.29 10.70 -17.21
CA LEU A 192 1.12 9.55 -17.56
C LEU A 192 0.82 8.98 -18.98
N ARG A 193 -0.24 9.41 -19.68
CA ARG A 193 -0.52 9.03 -21.08
C ARG A 193 0.06 10.01 -22.10
N LEU A 194 0.16 11.29 -21.77
CA LEU A 194 0.65 12.31 -22.71
C LEU A 194 2.19 12.31 -22.88
N SER A 195 2.92 11.64 -21.98
CA SER A 195 4.39 11.57 -22.02
C SER A 195 4.96 10.31 -22.72
N GLY A 196 4.11 9.40 -23.22
CA GLY A 196 4.53 8.15 -23.84
C GLY A 196 4.21 8.09 -25.34
N GLY A 197 5.18 8.46 -26.18
CA GLY A 197 5.09 8.28 -27.63
C GLY A 197 4.83 6.82 -28.02
N ARG A 198 3.91 6.64 -29.00
CA ARG A 198 3.49 5.36 -29.59
C ARG A 198 4.67 4.45 -29.95
N VAL A 199 4.63 3.21 -29.47
CA VAL A 199 5.23 2.04 -30.15
C VAL A 199 4.09 1.04 -30.39
N PRO A 200 3.88 0.52 -31.61
CA PRO A 200 2.78 -0.38 -31.90
C PRO A 200 3.04 -1.78 -31.32
N ALA A 201 2.03 -2.33 -30.63
CA ALA A 201 2.02 -3.71 -30.15
C ALA A 201 1.64 -4.66 -31.30
N THR A 202 2.52 -5.60 -31.62
CA THR A 202 2.13 -6.86 -32.28
C THR A 202 1.79 -7.90 -31.21
N PRO A 203 0.73 -8.72 -31.37
CA PRO A 203 0.41 -9.76 -30.40
C PRO A 203 1.31 -10.98 -30.62
N SER A 204 1.77 -11.60 -29.53
CA SER A 204 2.31 -12.96 -29.59
C SER A 204 1.94 -13.75 -28.33
N PRO A 205 1.82 -15.09 -28.46
CA PRO A 205 0.83 -15.89 -27.74
C PRO A 205 1.39 -16.61 -26.52
N ALA A 206 0.45 -16.98 -25.63
CA ALA A 206 0.46 -18.08 -24.66
C ALA A 206 1.83 -18.59 -24.16
N ALA A 207 2.09 -18.29 -22.90
CA ALA A 207 3.24 -18.72 -22.12
C ALA A 207 3.45 -20.25 -22.16
N ARG A 208 4.56 -20.65 -22.79
CA ARG A 208 5.21 -21.95 -22.59
C ARG A 208 6.36 -21.73 -21.60
N ARG A 209 6.39 -22.49 -20.50
CA ARG A 209 7.43 -22.39 -19.46
C ARG A 209 8.84 -22.54 -20.08
N MET A 210 9.71 -21.54 -19.88
CA MET A 210 11.13 -21.54 -20.30
C MET A 210 12.06 -21.48 -19.06
N PRO A 211 13.13 -22.28 -18.99
CA PRO A 211 14.17 -22.15 -17.98
C PRO A 211 15.16 -21.05 -18.40
N GLY A 212 15.19 -19.93 -17.67
CA GLY A 212 16.09 -18.79 -17.96
C GLY A 212 15.88 -17.50 -17.15
N ALA A 213 14.98 -17.51 -16.15
CA ALA A 213 14.54 -16.32 -15.42
C ALA A 213 15.68 -15.54 -14.72
N SER A 214 16.73 -16.22 -14.24
CA SER A 214 17.86 -15.58 -13.56
C SER A 214 18.69 -14.66 -14.46
N GLY A 215 18.91 -15.04 -15.73
CA GLY A 215 19.67 -14.24 -16.68
C GLY A 215 18.92 -12.99 -17.15
N PHE A 216 17.59 -13.01 -17.09
CA PHE A 216 16.75 -11.85 -17.43
C PHE A 216 16.74 -10.82 -16.29
N SER A 217 16.58 -11.25 -15.03
CA SER A 217 16.61 -10.35 -13.87
C SER A 217 17.96 -9.65 -13.71
N THR A 218 19.06 -10.37 -13.90
CA THR A 218 20.43 -9.81 -13.81
C THR A 218 20.69 -8.73 -14.87
N ARG A 219 20.25 -8.97 -16.12
CA ARG A 219 20.42 -7.97 -17.21
C ARG A 219 19.55 -6.74 -17.00
N SER A 220 18.33 -6.93 -16.50
CA SER A 220 17.42 -5.82 -16.20
C SER A 220 17.91 -4.99 -15.02
N SER A 221 18.44 -5.63 -13.97
CA SER A 221 19.09 -4.95 -12.85
C SER A 221 20.29 -4.11 -13.31
N ALA A 222 21.18 -4.67 -14.13
CA ALA A 222 22.33 -3.93 -14.68
C ALA A 222 21.92 -2.71 -15.53
N LEU A 223 20.82 -2.80 -16.27
CA LEU A 223 20.29 -1.67 -17.05
C LEU A 223 19.80 -0.53 -16.13
N LEU A 224 19.12 -0.87 -15.04
CA LEU A 224 18.65 0.09 -14.04
C LEU A 224 19.83 0.77 -13.32
N SER A 225 20.88 0.01 -12.97
CA SER A 225 22.12 0.59 -12.42
C SER A 225 22.76 1.59 -13.39
N GLN A 226 22.86 1.24 -14.67
CA GLN A 226 23.37 2.14 -15.71
C GLN A 226 22.54 3.42 -15.87
N GLN A 227 21.22 3.34 -15.73
CA GLN A 227 20.35 4.51 -15.73
C GLN A 227 20.55 5.35 -14.46
N GLY A 228 20.70 4.72 -13.30
CA GLY A 228 20.98 5.39 -12.03
C GLY A 228 22.28 6.19 -12.08
N ILE A 229 23.33 5.63 -12.69
CA ILE A 229 24.61 6.33 -12.92
C ILE A 229 24.41 7.57 -13.79
N ARG A 230 23.68 7.47 -14.90
CA ARG A 230 23.40 8.64 -15.76
C ARG A 230 22.60 9.71 -15.03
N ALA A 231 21.62 9.31 -14.21
CA ALA A 231 20.85 10.25 -13.40
C ALA A 231 21.74 10.95 -12.35
N MET A 232 22.68 10.22 -11.75
CA MET A 232 23.67 10.77 -10.82
C MET A 232 24.62 11.76 -11.52
N ASP A 233 25.10 11.44 -12.72
CA ASP A 233 25.95 12.32 -13.53
C ASP A 233 25.23 13.62 -13.94
N GLN A 234 23.89 13.56 -14.08
CA GLN A 234 23.03 14.70 -14.35
C GLN A 234 22.64 15.49 -13.08
N GLY A 235 23.06 15.05 -11.90
CA GLY A 235 22.72 15.67 -10.62
C GLY A 235 21.34 15.31 -10.07
N HIS A 236 20.59 14.41 -10.72
CA HIS A 236 19.27 13.93 -10.28
C HIS A 236 19.40 12.84 -9.21
N THR A 237 19.87 13.23 -8.01
CA THR A 237 20.20 12.31 -6.91
C THR A 237 19.02 11.47 -6.43
N MET A 238 17.82 12.04 -6.34
CA MET A 238 16.61 11.30 -5.95
C MET A 238 16.23 10.24 -7.01
N GLN A 239 16.29 10.61 -8.29
CA GLN A 239 16.02 9.68 -9.38
C GLN A 239 17.06 8.54 -9.43
N ALA A 240 18.34 8.86 -9.21
CA ALA A 240 19.39 7.87 -9.12
C ALA A 240 19.15 6.89 -7.97
N TYR A 241 18.74 7.39 -6.80
CA TYR A 241 18.42 6.59 -5.61
C TYR A 241 17.32 5.56 -5.90
N GLU A 242 16.25 5.98 -6.58
CA GLU A 242 15.16 5.09 -6.98
C GLU A 242 15.60 4.02 -7.99
N LEU A 243 16.36 4.43 -9.02
CA LEU A 243 16.86 3.51 -10.04
C LEU A 243 17.78 2.43 -9.45
N PHE A 244 18.64 2.81 -8.50
CA PHE A 244 19.48 1.86 -7.79
C PHE A 244 18.69 0.94 -6.85
N SER A 245 17.63 1.45 -6.21
CA SER A 245 16.75 0.64 -5.35
C SER A 245 16.03 -0.44 -6.16
N GLN A 246 15.45 -0.07 -7.32
CA GLN A 246 14.83 -1.02 -8.24
C GLN A 246 15.84 -2.04 -8.80
N ALA A 247 17.07 -1.63 -9.07
CA ALA A 247 18.12 -2.55 -9.50
C ALA A 247 18.43 -3.61 -8.42
N ILE A 248 18.51 -3.21 -7.16
CA ILE A 248 18.73 -4.11 -6.01
C ILE A 248 17.56 -5.08 -5.81
N GLU A 249 16.32 -4.64 -6.04
CA GLU A 249 15.15 -5.52 -5.96
C GLU A 249 15.18 -6.64 -7.01
N LEU A 250 15.61 -6.32 -8.23
CA LEU A 250 15.73 -7.30 -9.31
C LEU A 250 16.92 -8.25 -9.12
N ASP A 251 18.02 -7.73 -8.59
CA ASP A 251 19.21 -8.51 -8.27
C ASP A 251 19.85 -8.00 -6.97
N PRO A 252 19.55 -8.66 -5.84
CA PRO A 252 20.15 -8.29 -4.55
C PRO A 252 21.67 -8.45 -4.48
N ALA A 253 22.27 -9.14 -5.46
CA ALA A 253 23.72 -9.29 -5.60
C ALA A 253 24.36 -8.23 -6.51
N ASN A 254 23.60 -7.28 -7.06
CA ASN A 254 24.14 -6.22 -7.90
C ASN A 254 24.94 -5.20 -7.08
N VAL A 255 26.26 -5.37 -7.10
CA VAL A 255 27.24 -4.54 -6.39
C VAL A 255 27.17 -3.07 -6.84
N GLU A 256 26.99 -2.81 -8.13
CA GLU A 256 26.95 -1.46 -8.72
C GLU A 256 25.72 -0.69 -8.21
N ALA A 257 24.58 -1.36 -8.09
CA ALA A 257 23.36 -0.78 -7.55
C ALA A 257 23.49 -0.42 -6.07
N TRP A 258 24.01 -1.33 -5.24
CA TRP A 258 24.26 -1.06 -3.82
C TRP A 258 25.24 0.09 -3.60
N LEU A 259 26.31 0.15 -4.42
CA LEU A 259 27.29 1.24 -4.36
C LEU A 259 26.66 2.57 -4.77
N GLY A 260 25.94 2.59 -5.90
CA GLY A 260 25.24 3.76 -6.41
C GLY A 260 24.24 4.33 -5.39
N LYS A 261 23.38 3.48 -4.82
CA LYS A 261 22.41 3.86 -3.78
C LYS A 261 23.12 4.47 -2.57
N GLY A 262 24.20 3.84 -2.11
CA GLY A 262 25.00 4.34 -0.99
C GLY A 262 25.56 5.73 -1.24
N LEU A 263 26.03 6.03 -2.46
CA LEU A 263 26.62 7.34 -2.79
C LEU A 263 25.59 8.48 -2.76
N VAL A 264 24.38 8.22 -3.24
CA VAL A 264 23.29 9.22 -3.33
C VAL A 264 22.41 9.30 -2.08
N ALA A 265 22.54 8.34 -1.15
CA ALA A 265 21.79 8.34 0.11
C ALA A 265 22.08 9.59 0.96
N GLN A 266 21.01 10.23 1.46
CA GLN A 266 21.09 11.43 2.30
C GLN A 266 21.45 11.11 3.75
N GLN A 267 20.95 9.98 4.28
CA GLN A 267 21.21 9.58 5.65
C GLN A 267 22.54 8.82 5.75
N GLU A 268 23.41 9.24 6.67
CA GLU A 268 24.71 8.59 6.88
C GLU A 268 24.56 7.11 7.28
N THR A 269 23.55 6.80 8.09
CA THR A 269 23.22 5.43 8.52
C THR A 269 22.95 4.54 7.32
N GLU A 270 22.13 5.01 6.38
CA GLU A 270 21.79 4.24 5.18
C GLU A 270 22.99 4.11 4.24
N LYS A 271 23.75 5.19 4.05
CA LYS A 271 25.00 5.16 3.29
C LYS A 271 25.95 4.09 3.83
N ARG A 272 26.11 4.01 5.17
CA ARG A 272 26.94 2.98 5.82
C ARG A 272 26.42 1.57 5.56
N ILE A 273 25.12 1.33 5.68
CA ILE A 273 24.50 0.03 5.43
C ILE A 273 24.73 -0.43 3.98
N CYS A 274 24.49 0.46 3.01
CA CYS A 274 24.67 0.14 1.60
C CYS A 274 26.14 -0.21 1.29
N LEU A 275 27.10 0.56 1.80
CA LEU A 275 28.52 0.31 1.58
C LEU A 275 29.02 -0.95 2.28
N GLN A 276 28.49 -1.29 3.46
CA GLN A 276 28.77 -2.57 4.11
C GLN A 276 28.23 -3.74 3.28
N ARG A 277 27.06 -3.57 2.65
CA ARG A 277 26.49 -4.58 1.75
C ARG A 277 27.36 -4.77 0.50
N VAL A 278 27.90 -3.69 -0.06
CA VAL A 278 28.88 -3.75 -1.16
C VAL A 278 30.09 -4.59 -0.75
N LEU A 279 30.68 -4.36 0.42
CA LEU A 279 31.85 -5.13 0.89
C LEU A 279 31.53 -6.60 1.24
N ALA A 280 30.27 -6.91 1.55
CA ALA A 280 29.85 -8.30 1.74
C ALA A 280 29.74 -9.07 0.42
N LEU A 281 29.45 -8.38 -0.69
CA LEU A 281 29.33 -8.96 -2.04
C LEU A 281 30.66 -8.91 -2.82
N ASP A 282 31.41 -7.82 -2.66
CA ASP A 282 32.72 -7.55 -3.26
C ASP A 282 33.66 -6.99 -2.18
N PRO A 283 34.38 -7.86 -1.45
CA PRO A 283 35.30 -7.46 -0.38
C PRO A 283 36.45 -6.56 -0.84
N ASP A 284 36.75 -6.49 -2.13
CA ASP A 284 37.85 -5.72 -2.69
C ASP A 284 37.45 -4.37 -3.27
N ASN A 285 36.17 -3.99 -3.13
CA ASN A 285 35.66 -2.72 -3.62
C ASN A 285 36.36 -1.50 -2.97
N ALA A 286 37.29 -0.89 -3.70
CA ALA A 286 38.11 0.23 -3.20
C ALA A 286 37.27 1.47 -2.86
N THR A 287 36.23 1.74 -3.66
CA THR A 287 35.33 2.88 -3.44
C THR A 287 34.58 2.74 -2.13
N ALA A 288 33.98 1.57 -1.87
CA ALA A 288 33.25 1.35 -0.63
C ALA A 288 34.14 1.44 0.61
N LYS A 289 35.37 0.89 0.56
CA LYS A 289 36.36 1.03 1.64
C LYS A 289 36.68 2.50 1.92
N THR A 290 36.94 3.28 0.86
CA THR A 290 37.32 4.69 0.98
C THR A 290 36.20 5.52 1.60
N VAL A 291 34.96 5.35 1.12
CA VAL A 291 33.81 6.13 1.64
C VAL A 291 33.48 5.74 3.08
N LEU A 292 33.56 4.46 3.44
CA LEU A 292 33.37 4.02 4.84
C LEU A 292 34.44 4.58 5.78
N GLN A 293 35.69 4.62 5.35
CA GLN A 293 36.79 5.22 6.12
C GLN A 293 36.53 6.71 6.37
N GLN A 294 36.13 7.46 5.33
CA GLN A 294 35.76 8.88 5.47
C GLN A 294 34.60 9.11 6.46
N LEU A 295 33.62 8.21 6.49
CA LEU A 295 32.52 8.27 7.45
C LEU A 295 32.94 7.89 8.88
N HIS A 296 33.97 7.06 9.03
CA HIS A 296 34.53 6.71 10.33
C HIS A 296 35.37 7.85 10.92
N ASP A 297 36.15 8.51 10.08
CA ASP A 297 37.08 9.58 10.48
C ASP A 297 36.39 10.94 10.68
N ARG A 298 35.09 11.05 10.39
CA ARG A 298 34.30 12.25 10.68
C ARG A 298 34.11 12.42 12.19
N PRO A 299 34.43 13.59 12.77
CA PRO A 299 34.16 13.85 14.18
C PRO A 299 32.64 13.78 14.42
N LYS A 300 32.24 13.03 15.44
CA LYS A 300 30.85 12.99 15.89
C LYS A 300 30.48 14.40 16.39
N SER A 301 29.59 15.08 15.68
CA SER A 301 29.02 16.38 16.08
C SER A 301 28.09 16.23 17.27
#